data_AF-A0A3B0MES8-F1
#
_entry.id   AF-A0A3B0MES8-F1
#
_cell.length_a   1.000
_cell.length_b   1.000
_cell.length_c   1.000
_cell.angle_alpha   90.00
_cell.angle_beta   90.00
_cell.angle_gamma   90.00
#
_symmetry.space_group_name_H-M   'P 1'
#
loop_
_entity.id
_entity.type
_entity.pdbx_description
1 polymer ?
#
loop_
_entity_poly.entity_id
_entity_poly.type
_entity_poly.pdbx_seq_one_letter_code
_entity_poly.pdbx_strand_id
1 'polypeptide(L)'
;MTMTLNEAAKFCHKAKGTVLKAIKDGRLSAPKDAQGRYEIDPSELHRVFPMTAIDQSEKPILTPAPDHENRIEIERLRAELKAANTLSENMAETVADLRERLDREGEERRKLTAILTDQRSGQGAKRGLFGFLRSA
;
A
#
# COMPACT_ATOMS: atom_id res chain seq x y z
N MET A 1 -32.38 -38.82 -26.61
CA MET A 1 -32.13 -37.50 -27.23
C MET A 1 -30.93 -36.91 -26.52
N THR A 2 -29.81 -36.71 -27.22
CA THR A 2 -28.58 -36.15 -26.66
C THR A 2 -28.52 -34.65 -26.94
N MET A 3 -27.85 -33.91 -26.06
CA MET A 3 -27.67 -32.47 -26.18
C MET A 3 -26.19 -32.12 -26.31
N THR A 4 -25.91 -31.03 -27.03
CA THR A 4 -24.55 -30.54 -27.16
C THR A 4 -24.05 -29.93 -25.85
N LEU A 5 -22.74 -29.79 -25.68
CA LEU A 5 -22.13 -29.11 -24.52
C LEU A 5 -22.73 -27.74 -24.21
N ASN A 6 -23.07 -26.97 -25.25
CA ASN A 6 -23.67 -25.65 -25.11
C ASN A 6 -25.11 -25.71 -24.60
N GLU A 7 -25.89 -26.68 -25.07
CA GLU A 7 -27.27 -26.90 -24.64
C GLU A 7 -27.31 -27.42 -23.20
N ALA A 8 -26.41 -28.35 -22.85
CA ALA A 8 -26.24 -28.82 -21.49
C ALA A 8 -25.94 -27.71 -20.49
N ALA A 9 -24.98 -26.83 -20.83
CA ALA A 9 -24.64 -25.68 -19.99
C ALA A 9 -25.83 -24.73 -19.76
N LYS A 10 -26.65 -24.51 -20.80
CA LYS A 10 -27.88 -23.72 -20.69
C LYS A 10 -28.94 -24.42 -19.85
N PHE A 11 -29.13 -25.72 -20.05
CA PHE A 11 -30.12 -26.51 -19.32
C PHE A 11 -29.82 -26.54 -17.81
N CYS A 12 -28.57 -26.75 -17.41
CA CYS A 12 -28.17 -26.77 -16.00
C CYS A 12 -27.81 -25.40 -15.41
N HIS A 13 -27.89 -24.31 -16.18
CA HIS A 13 -27.51 -22.95 -15.76
C HIS A 13 -26.07 -22.85 -15.20
N LYS A 14 -25.14 -23.65 -15.73
CA LYS A 14 -23.72 -23.62 -15.34
C LYS A 14 -22.84 -23.15 -16.50
N ALA A 15 -21.65 -22.64 -16.19
CA ALA A 15 -20.69 -22.26 -17.21
C ALA A 15 -20.24 -23.48 -18.05
N LYS A 16 -19.98 -23.28 -19.35
CA LYS A 16 -19.52 -24.33 -20.27
C LYS A 16 -18.24 -25.02 -19.77
N GLY A 17 -17.34 -24.27 -19.15
CA GLY A 17 -16.10 -24.80 -18.55
C GLY A 17 -16.36 -25.77 -17.40
N THR A 18 -17.41 -25.54 -16.61
CA THR A 18 -17.80 -26.43 -15.50
C THR A 18 -18.29 -27.77 -16.02
N VAL A 19 -19.13 -27.77 -17.06
CA VAL A 19 -19.61 -29.00 -17.70
C VAL A 19 -18.47 -29.73 -18.40
N LEU A 20 -17.59 -29.02 -19.11
CA LEU A 20 -16.40 -29.60 -19.75
C LEU A 20 -15.44 -30.22 -18.74
N LYS A 21 -15.22 -29.57 -17.59
CA LYS A 21 -14.40 -30.10 -16.50
C LYS A 21 -15.01 -31.40 -15.95
N ALA A 22 -16.32 -31.46 -15.73
CA ALA A 22 -16.99 -32.68 -15.27
C ALA A 22 -16.84 -33.85 -16.25
N ILE A 23 -16.80 -33.57 -17.57
CA ILE A 23 -16.53 -34.60 -18.59
C ILE A 23 -15.07 -35.06 -18.52
N LYS A 24 -14.10 -34.13 -18.43
CA LYS A 24 -12.67 -34.45 -18.33
C LYS A 24 -12.32 -35.23 -17.06
N ASP A 25 -12.97 -34.87 -15.95
CA ASP A 25 -12.80 -35.52 -14.65
C ASP A 25 -13.53 -36.88 -14.58
N GLY A 26 -14.24 -37.29 -15.65
CA GLY A 26 -14.96 -38.56 -15.72
C GLY A 26 -16.25 -38.61 -14.90
N ARG A 27 -16.69 -37.48 -14.33
CA ARG A 27 -17.92 -37.38 -13.52
C ARG A 27 -19.18 -37.38 -14.39
N LEU A 28 -19.09 -36.85 -15.60
CA LEU A 28 -20.18 -36.78 -16.58
C LEU A 28 -19.82 -37.57 -17.83
N SER A 29 -20.64 -38.56 -18.19
CA SER A 29 -20.46 -39.31 -19.43
C SER A 29 -20.94 -38.47 -20.63
N ALA A 30 -20.07 -38.29 -21.61
CA ALA A 30 -20.37 -37.56 -22.84
C ALA A 30 -19.57 -38.14 -24.01
N PRO A 31 -20.09 -39.16 -24.73
CA PRO A 31 -19.46 -39.65 -25.95
C PRO A 31 -19.28 -38.54 -26.97
N LYS A 32 -18.29 -38.69 -27.85
CA LYS A 32 -18.09 -37.78 -28.98
C LYS A 32 -18.70 -38.39 -30.23
N ASP A 33 -19.49 -37.61 -30.94
CA ASP A 33 -20.03 -37.97 -32.26
C ASP A 33 -18.90 -38.02 -33.32
N ALA A 34 -19.20 -38.51 -34.52
CA ALA A 34 -18.29 -38.60 -35.67
C ALA A 34 -17.62 -37.26 -36.03
N GLN A 35 -18.24 -36.13 -35.67
CA GLN A 35 -17.72 -34.77 -35.88
C GLN A 35 -16.99 -34.20 -34.65
N GLY A 36 -16.71 -35.04 -33.64
CA GLY A 36 -15.93 -34.69 -32.45
C GLY A 36 -16.69 -33.84 -31.42
N ARG A 37 -18.02 -33.73 -31.54
CA ARG A 37 -18.87 -32.96 -30.61
C ARG A 37 -19.32 -33.84 -29.45
N TYR A 38 -19.40 -33.27 -28.25
CA TYR A 38 -19.92 -33.99 -27.08
C TYR A 38 -21.43 -34.17 -27.18
N GLU A 39 -21.86 -35.41 -27.00
CA GLU A 39 -23.25 -35.83 -26.85
C GLU A 39 -23.52 -36.11 -25.38
N ILE A 40 -24.25 -35.22 -24.73
CA ILE A 40 -24.55 -35.32 -23.30
C ILE A 40 -25.99 -35.81 -23.15
N ASP A 41 -26.19 -36.83 -22.33
CA ASP A 41 -27.54 -37.27 -21.97
C ASP A 41 -28.13 -36.35 -20.88
N PRO A 42 -29.35 -35.80 -21.04
CA PRO A 42 -30.05 -35.08 -19.98
C PRO A 42 -30.07 -35.82 -18.63
N SER A 43 -30.20 -37.15 -18.62
CA SER A 43 -30.22 -37.95 -17.39
C SER A 43 -28.85 -37.93 -16.69
N GLU A 44 -27.77 -38.08 -17.44
CA GLU A 44 -26.39 -37.96 -16.94
C GLU A 44 -26.13 -36.55 -16.41
N LEU A 45 -26.61 -35.53 -17.14
CA LEU A 45 -26.45 -34.13 -16.76
C LEU A 45 -27.16 -33.83 -15.44
N HIS A 46 -28.41 -34.27 -15.28
CA HIS A 46 -29.19 -34.04 -14.05
C HIS A 46 -28.63 -34.80 -12.85
N ARG A 47 -28.01 -35.98 -13.06
CA ARG A 47 -27.31 -36.71 -11.99
C ARG A 47 -26.13 -35.91 -11.44
N VAL A 48 -25.35 -35.28 -12.32
CA VAL A 48 -24.13 -34.53 -11.94
C VAL A 48 -24.43 -33.11 -11.49
N PHE A 49 -25.39 -32.47 -12.15
CA PHE A 49 -25.86 -31.12 -11.88
C PHE A 49 -27.37 -31.18 -11.61
N PRO A 50 -27.79 -31.60 -10.41
CA PRO A 50 -29.19 -31.54 -10.02
C PRO A 50 -29.67 -30.08 -10.12
N MET A 51 -30.90 -29.89 -10.61
CA MET A 51 -31.54 -28.57 -10.61
C MET A 51 -31.97 -28.21 -9.18
N THR A 52 -31.01 -28.02 -8.29
CA THR A 52 -31.29 -27.49 -6.97
C THR A 52 -31.65 -26.03 -7.17
N ALA A 53 -32.91 -25.66 -6.91
CA ALA A 53 -33.39 -24.27 -6.89
C ALA A 53 -32.59 -23.36 -5.91
N ILE A 54 -31.62 -23.92 -5.21
CA ILE A 54 -30.73 -23.29 -4.22
C ILE A 54 -29.49 -22.68 -4.89
N ASP A 55 -29.17 -23.07 -6.13
CA ASP A 55 -27.96 -22.62 -6.83
C ASP A 55 -28.27 -21.53 -7.87
N GLN A 56 -29.21 -20.64 -7.56
CA GLN A 56 -29.07 -19.28 -8.04
C GLN A 56 -27.73 -18.82 -7.48
N SER A 57 -26.75 -18.67 -8.38
CA SER A 57 -25.59 -17.81 -8.22
C SER A 57 -25.68 -17.00 -6.93
N GLU A 58 -24.77 -17.25 -5.98
CA GLU A 58 -24.22 -16.16 -5.20
C GLU A 58 -23.70 -15.13 -6.21
N LYS A 59 -24.60 -14.32 -6.76
CA LYS A 59 -24.30 -12.92 -6.98
C LYS A 59 -23.80 -12.50 -5.61
N PRO A 60 -22.58 -11.97 -5.47
CA PRO A 60 -22.19 -11.36 -4.21
C PRO A 60 -23.31 -10.39 -3.89
N ILE A 61 -24.08 -10.69 -2.83
CA ILE A 61 -25.00 -9.71 -2.29
C ILE A 61 -24.03 -8.64 -1.81
N LEU A 62 -23.89 -7.58 -2.59
CA LEU A 62 -23.33 -6.33 -2.09
C LEU A 62 -24.27 -5.94 -0.97
N THR A 63 -23.92 -6.35 0.25
CA THR A 63 -24.54 -5.87 1.48
C THR A 63 -24.55 -4.34 1.36
N PRO A 64 -25.71 -3.67 1.39
CA PRO A 64 -25.76 -2.21 1.26
C PRO A 64 -25.45 -1.49 2.60
N ALA A 65 -25.15 -2.24 3.66
CA ALA A 65 -25.00 -1.72 5.02
C ALA A 65 -23.57 -1.34 5.47
N PRO A 66 -22.46 -1.99 5.06
CA PRO A 66 -21.12 -1.63 5.52
C PRO A 66 -20.56 -0.38 4.85
N ASP A 67 -21.20 0.14 3.78
CA ASP A 67 -20.65 1.24 2.99
C ASP A 67 -20.69 2.58 3.73
N HIS A 68 -21.68 2.80 4.61
CA HIS A 68 -21.75 4.01 5.42
C HIS A 68 -20.72 4.04 6.55
N GLU A 69 -20.58 2.93 7.28
CA GLU A 69 -19.64 2.80 8.39
C GLU A 69 -18.19 2.82 7.87
N ASN A 70 -17.90 2.09 6.79
CA ASN A 70 -16.60 2.16 6.13
C ASN A 70 -16.29 3.56 5.60
N ARG A 71 -17.29 4.27 5.05
CA ARG A 71 -17.10 5.65 4.59
C ARG A 71 -16.81 6.62 5.74
N ILE A 72 -17.48 6.48 6.88
CA ILE A 72 -17.20 7.28 8.07
C ILE A 72 -15.79 6.99 8.57
N GLU A 73 -15.39 5.72 8.64
CA GLU A 73 -14.07 5.33 9.10
C GLU A 73 -12.97 5.83 8.15
N ILE A 74 -13.18 5.76 6.84
CA ILE A 74 -12.25 6.31 5.84
C ILE A 74 -12.10 7.83 6.02
N GLU A 75 -13.19 8.57 6.22
CA GLU A 75 -13.12 10.02 6.43
C GLU A 75 -12.43 10.37 7.75
N ARG A 76 -12.66 9.58 8.82
CA ARG A 76 -11.97 9.74 10.09
C ARG A 76 -10.46 9.50 9.95
N LEU A 77 -10.07 8.40 9.32
CA LEU A 77 -8.66 8.06 9.09
C LEU A 77 -7.97 9.12 8.21
N ARG A 78 -8.68 9.66 7.21
CA ARG A 78 -8.16 10.78 6.39
C ARG A 78 -7.95 12.04 7.20
N ALA A 79 -8.88 12.38 8.10
CA ALA A 79 -8.74 13.53 8.98
C ALA A 79 -7.56 13.37 9.95
N GLU A 80 -7.38 12.18 10.51
CA GLU A 80 -6.25 11.86 11.40
C GLU A 80 -4.91 11.92 10.66
N LEU A 81 -4.82 11.35 9.46
CA LEU A 81 -3.63 11.46 8.61
C LEU A 81 -3.30 12.90 8.27
N LYS A 82 -4.31 13.71 7.93
CA LYS A 82 -4.12 15.13 7.66
C LYS A 82 -3.57 15.86 8.90
N ALA A 83 -4.14 15.62 10.08
CA ALA A 83 -3.66 16.22 11.32
C ALA A 83 -2.22 15.81 11.63
N ALA A 84 -1.89 14.53 11.51
CA ALA A 84 -0.54 14.01 11.72
C ALA A 84 0.47 14.63 10.74
N ASN A 85 0.12 14.74 9.46
CA ASN A 85 0.97 15.38 8.46
C ASN A 85 1.22 16.86 8.77
N THR A 86 0.17 17.62 9.11
CA THR A 86 0.34 19.03 9.49
C THR A 86 1.22 19.22 10.73
N LEU A 87 1.08 18.33 11.72
CA LEU A 87 1.93 18.35 12.90
C LEU A 87 3.39 18.04 12.53
N SER A 88 3.61 17.04 11.66
CA SER A 88 4.94 16.69 11.17
C SER A 88 5.59 17.84 10.38
N GLU A 89 4.82 18.54 9.55
CA GLU A 89 5.29 19.71 8.80
C GLU A 89 5.70 20.85 9.76
N ASN A 90 4.85 21.18 10.73
CA ASN A 90 5.17 22.19 11.75
C ASN A 90 6.42 21.80 12.56
N MET A 91 6.56 20.53 12.93
CA MET A 91 7.76 20.03 13.61
C MET A 91 9.01 20.10 12.72
N ALA A 92 8.89 19.79 11.43
CA ALA A 92 10.00 19.93 10.50
C ALA A 92 10.44 21.39 10.34
N GLU A 93 9.49 22.32 10.28
CA GLU A 93 9.76 23.77 10.22
C GLU A 93 10.47 24.27 11.49
N THR A 94 9.96 23.90 12.67
CA THR A 94 10.62 24.28 13.93
C THR A 94 12.03 23.69 14.04
N VAL A 95 12.24 22.45 13.61
CA VAL A 95 13.59 21.85 13.59
C VAL A 95 14.51 22.58 12.61
N ALA A 96 13.99 23.02 11.46
CA ALA A 96 14.76 23.81 10.50
C ALA A 96 15.18 25.18 11.08
N ASP A 97 14.25 25.93 11.69
CA ASP A 97 14.55 27.21 12.36
C ASP A 97 15.59 27.02 13.48
N LEU A 98 15.41 26.00 14.33
CA LEU A 98 16.33 25.72 15.43
C LEU A 98 17.74 25.37 14.93
N ARG A 99 17.86 24.63 13.82
CA ARG A 99 19.15 24.32 13.20
C ARG A 99 19.81 25.59 12.66
N GLU A 100 19.08 26.42 11.93
CA GLU A 100 19.62 27.68 11.40
C GLU A 100 20.11 28.60 12.52
N ARG A 101 19.33 28.72 13.61
CA ARG A 101 19.73 29.50 14.78
C ARG A 101 20.98 28.95 15.45
N LEU A 102 21.09 27.63 15.59
CA LEU A 102 22.26 26.98 16.16
C LEU A 102 23.50 27.19 15.29
N ASP A 103 23.36 27.09 13.97
CA ASP A 103 24.44 27.31 13.02
C ASP A 103 24.95 28.76 13.09
N ARG A 104 24.02 29.73 13.13
CA ARG A 104 24.34 31.16 13.31
C ARG A 104 25.09 31.40 14.62
N GLU A 105 24.60 30.85 15.73
CA GLU A 105 25.27 30.97 17.04
C GLU A 105 26.67 30.32 17.00
N GLY A 106 26.80 29.17 16.35
CA GLY A 106 28.08 28.49 16.16
C GLY A 106 29.08 29.33 15.35
N GLU A 107 28.63 30.00 14.30
CA GLU A 107 29.46 30.94 13.54
C GLU A 107 29.88 32.16 14.37
N GLU A 108 28.98 32.77 15.11
CA GLU A 108 29.29 33.91 15.99
C GLU A 108 30.30 33.51 17.07
N ARG A 109 30.11 32.36 17.72
CA ARG A 109 31.08 31.83 18.70
C ARG A 109 32.44 31.59 18.06
N ARG A 110 32.49 31.02 16.85
CA ARG A 110 33.75 30.82 16.11
C ARG A 110 34.45 32.15 15.81
N LYS A 111 33.71 33.15 15.33
CA LYS A 111 34.23 34.51 15.04
C LYS A 111 34.77 35.18 16.32
N LEU A 112 34.01 35.19 17.40
CA LEU A 112 34.43 35.77 18.68
C LEU A 112 35.65 35.06 19.25
N THR A 113 35.69 33.72 19.16
CA THR A 113 36.85 32.93 19.61
C THR A 113 38.09 33.31 18.80
N ALA A 114 37.98 33.43 17.48
CA ALA A 114 39.08 33.86 16.62
C ALA A 114 39.62 35.25 17.00
N ILE A 115 38.74 36.22 17.24
CA ILE A 115 39.10 37.57 17.68
C ILE A 115 39.81 37.53 19.04
N LEU A 116 39.29 36.78 20.01
CA LEU A 116 39.88 36.65 21.35
C LEU A 116 41.25 35.97 21.31
N THR A 117 41.43 34.95 20.46
CA THR A 117 42.74 34.30 20.28
C THR A 117 43.77 35.24 19.65
N ASP A 118 43.36 36.07 18.69
CA ASP A 118 44.22 37.06 18.05
C ASP A 118 44.64 38.19 19.02
N GLN A 119 43.72 38.67 19.86
CA GLN A 119 44.07 39.64 20.91
C GLN A 119 45.06 39.08 21.93
N ARG A 120 44.96 37.79 22.28
CA ARG A 120 45.91 37.11 23.18
C ARG A 120 47.31 37.01 22.56
N SER A 121 47.42 36.71 21.27
CA SER A 121 48.73 36.66 20.59
C SER A 121 49.41 38.03 20.56
N GLY A 122 48.66 39.09 20.27
CA GLY A 122 49.16 40.48 20.25
C GLY A 122 49.59 41.04 21.61
N GLN A 123 48.93 40.64 22.71
CA GLN A 123 49.34 41.05 24.06
C GLN A 123 50.57 40.30 24.58
N GLY A 124 50.75 39.02 24.21
CA GLY A 124 51.95 38.24 24.55
C GLY A 124 53.23 38.81 23.95
N ALA A 125 53.18 39.25 22.69
CA ALA A 125 54.31 39.88 22.00
C ALA A 125 54.72 41.23 22.63
N LYS A 126 53.75 42.06 23.03
CA LYS A 126 54.02 43.36 23.67
C LYS A 126 54.58 43.23 25.10
N ARG A 127 54.25 42.16 25.84
CA ARG A 127 54.79 41.95 27.19
C ARG A 127 56.22 41.40 27.20
N GLY A 128 56.65 40.69 26.14
CA GLY A 128 58.02 40.18 26.02
C GLY A 128 59.05 41.24 25.61
N LEU A 129 58.65 42.22 24.79
CA LEU A 129 59.60 43.18 24.20
C LEU A 129 59.95 44.37 25.14
N PHE A 130 59.03 44.80 26.01
CA PHE A 130 59.27 45.89 26.96
C PHE A 130 59.85 45.42 28.31
N GLY A 131 59.92 44.11 28.57
CA GLY A 131 60.55 43.55 29.77
C GLY A 131 62.08 43.49 29.71
N PHE A 132 62.67 43.66 28.53
CA PHE A 132 64.11 43.48 28.30
C PHE A 132 64.96 44.77 28.41
N LEU A 133 64.33 45.93 28.66
CA LEU A 133 65.01 47.24 28.75
C LEU A 133 65.08 47.81 30.18
N ARG A 134 64.97 46.95 31.20
CA ARG A 134 65.10 47.38 32.60
C ARG A 134 66.04 46.45 33.39
N SER A 135 67.27 46.31 32.91
CA SER A 135 68.42 45.91 33.72
C SER A 135 69.70 46.33 32.98
N ALA A 136 70.64 46.92 33.72
CA ALA A 136 71.88 47.60 33.33
C ALA A 136 71.74 49.08 32.95
#